data_AF-A0A4S2VD46-F1
#
_entry.id   AF-A0A4S2VD46-F1
#
_cell.length_a   1.000
_cell.length_b   1.000
_cell.length_c   1.000
_cell.angle_alpha   90.00
_cell.angle_beta   90.00
_cell.angle_gamma   90.00
#
_symmetry.space_group_name_H-M   'P 1'
#
loop_
_entity.id
_entity.type
_entity.pdbx_description
1 polymer ?
#
loop_
_entity_poly.entity_id
_entity_poly.type
_entity_poly.pdbx_seq_one_letter_code
_entity_poly.pdbx_strand_id
1 'polypeptide(L)' 'MATPHDAHQHVPHALLHQPVRDIASGTEGILMAVLVENTGSPVGPDRWADIAYIRPHGGGVELSTAVANIEAASQ' A
#
# COMPACT_ATOMS: atom_id res chain seq x y z
N MET A 1 -10.14 8.55 -26.48
CA MET A 1 -10.70 8.81 -25.13
C MET A 1 -9.56 8.69 -24.15
N ALA A 2 -9.03 9.82 -23.68
CA ALA A 2 -7.95 9.83 -22.70
C ALA A 2 -8.57 9.72 -21.31
N THR A 3 -8.39 8.59 -20.66
CA THR A 3 -8.35 8.55 -19.20
C THR A 3 -7.00 7.93 -18.84
N PRO A 4 -6.03 8.74 -18.38
CA PRO A 4 -4.83 8.18 -17.79
C PRO A 4 -5.28 7.57 -16.44
N HIS A 5 -5.69 6.30 -16.45
CA HIS A 5 -5.86 5.53 -15.21
C HIS A 5 -4.49 5.15 -14.62
N ASP A 6 -3.49 6.03 -14.78
CA ASP A 6 -2.18 5.86 -14.17
C ASP A 6 -2.25 6.54 -12.80
N ALA A 7 -2.92 5.89 -11.85
CA ALA A 7 -2.71 6.20 -10.46
C ALA A 7 -1.73 5.18 -9.91
N HIS A 8 -0.46 5.41 -10.25
CA HIS A 8 0.67 4.94 -9.49
C HIS A 8 1.34 6.13 -8.81
N GLN A 9 0.53 7.10 -8.34
CA GLN A 9 1.06 8.28 -7.70
C GLN A 9 1.60 7.91 -6.33
N HIS A 10 2.92 8.06 -6.16
CA HIS A 10 3.57 7.93 -4.88
C HIS A 10 3.05 9.01 -3.92
N VAL A 11 2.44 8.57 -2.83
CA VAL A 11 1.97 9.45 -1.76
C VAL A 11 2.99 9.45 -0.62
N PRO A 12 3.38 10.64 -0.13
CA PRO A 12 4.24 10.71 1.05
C PRO A 12 3.49 10.15 2.27
N HIS A 13 4.11 9.21 2.98
CA HIS A 13 3.57 8.62 4.20
C HIS A 13 4.57 8.76 5.35
N ALA A 14 4.08 9.00 6.58
CA ALA A 14 4.94 9.20 7.76
C ALA A 14 5.80 7.97 8.08
N LEU A 15 5.27 6.78 7.79
CA LEU A 15 5.94 5.49 8.02
C LEU A 15 6.77 5.02 6.82
N LEU A 16 6.97 5.86 5.80
CA LEU A 16 7.72 5.47 4.61
C LEU A 16 9.16 5.11 4.99
N HIS A 17 9.61 3.94 4.51
CA HIS A 17 10.89 3.30 4.84
C HIS A 17 11.07 2.95 6.33
N GLN A 18 9.98 2.88 7.09
CA GLN A 18 9.97 2.46 8.49
C GLN A 18 9.38 1.05 8.65
N PRO A 19 9.69 0.36 9.76
CA PRO A 19 9.07 -0.91 10.09
C PRO A 19 7.57 -0.71 10.36
N VAL A 20 6.77 -1.49 9.64
CA VAL A 20 5.31 -1.53 9.74
C VAL A 20 4.84 -2.96 9.90
N ARG A 21 3.67 -3.10 10.51
CA ARG A 21 2.96 -4.36 10.63
C ARG A 21 1.64 -4.25 9.91
N ASP A 22 1.38 -5.17 9.00
CA ASP A 22 0.06 -5.34 8.40
C ASP A 22 -0.82 -6.12 9.37
N ILE A 23 -1.88 -5.50 9.87
CA ILE A 23 -2.80 -6.14 10.83
C ILE A 23 -3.70 -7.19 10.18
N ALA A 24 -3.94 -7.05 8.87
CA ALA A 24 -4.82 -7.95 8.12
C ALA A 24 -4.18 -9.32 7.91
N SER A 25 -2.89 -9.35 7.56
CA SER A 25 -2.10 -10.57 7.33
C SER A 25 -1.22 -10.94 8.51
N GLY A 26 -1.05 -10.04 9.49
CA GLY A 26 -0.15 -10.20 10.64
C GLY A 26 1.34 -10.16 10.28
N THR A 27 1.69 -9.69 9.06
CA THR A 27 3.06 -9.69 8.56
C THR A 27 3.78 -8.39 8.90
N GLU A 28 5.01 -8.51 9.39
CA GLU A 28 5.88 -7.39 9.70
C GLU A 28 6.92 -7.19 8.58
N GLY A 29 7.19 -5.94 8.23
CA GLY A 29 8.09 -5.58 7.14
C GLY A 29 8.41 -4.09 7.13
N ILE A 30 9.11 -3.64 6.10
CA ILE A 30 9.38 -2.21 5.89
C ILE A 30 8.42 -1.67 4.84
N LEU A 31 7.79 -0.53 5.12
CA LEU A 31 6.98 0.17 4.13
C LEU A 31 7.89 0.76 3.03
N MET A 32 7.80 0.26 1.81
CA MET A 32 8.62 0.72 0.69
C MET A 32 7.96 1.88 -0.05
N ALA A 33 6.64 1.82 -0.26
CA ALA A 33 5.90 2.83 -1.01
C ALA A 33 4.43 2.85 -0.60
N VAL A 34 3.78 3.98 -0.85
CA VAL A 34 2.32 4.13 -0.78
C VAL A 34 1.86 4.72 -2.09
N LEU A 35 0.92 4.05 -2.75
CA LEU A 35 0.36 4.44 -4.03
C LEU A 35 -1.15 4.56 -3.92
N VAL A 36 -1.73 5.59 -4.53
CA VAL A 36 -3.19 5.68 -4.69
C VAL A 36 -3.57 4.84 -5.89
N GLU A 37 -4.28 3.74 -5.69
CA GLU A 37 -4.74 2.87 -6.78
C GLU A 37 -6.26 2.92 -6.93
N ASN A 38 -6.73 2.71 -8.16
CA ASN A 38 -8.15 2.54 -8.42
C ASN A 38 -8.54 1.08 -8.17
N THR A 39 -9.17 0.83 -7.03
CA THR A 39 -9.79 -0.46 -6.66
C THR A 39 -11.22 -0.60 -7.18
N GLY A 40 -11.70 0.38 -7.95
CA GLY A 40 -12.99 0.33 -8.61
C GLY A 40 -13.02 -0.75 -9.68
N SER A 41 -14.18 -1.39 -9.83
CA SER A 41 -14.39 -2.30 -10.96
C SER A 41 -14.50 -1.48 -12.25
N PRO A 42 -14.07 -2.01 -13.41
CA PRO A 42 -14.11 -1.28 -14.69
C PRO A 42 -15.53 -0.88 -15.15
N VAL A 43 -16.56 -1.49 -14.53
CA VAL A 43 -17.99 -1.22 -14.78
C VAL A 43 -18.67 -0.50 -13.60
N GLY A 44 -17.93 -0.19 -12.54
CA GLY A 44 -18.42 0.47 -11.33
C GLY A 44 -17.82 1.87 -11.15
N PRO A 45 -18.24 2.61 -10.11
CA PRO A 45 -17.64 3.91 -9.80
C PRO A 45 -16.16 3.74 -9.44
N ASP A 46 -15.34 4.73 -9.84
CA ASP A 46 -13.94 4.82 -9.46
C ASP A 46 -13.79 4.80 -7.94
N ARG A 47 -12.99 3.86 -7.43
CA ARG A 47 -12.73 3.73 -6.00
C ARG A 47 -11.24 3.83 -5.75
N TRP A 48 -10.79 5.05 -5.47
CA TRP A 48 -9.41 5.33 -5.11
C TRP A 48 -9.14 4.85 -3.68
N ALA A 49 -8.07 4.09 -3.50
CA ALA A 49 -7.61 3.62 -2.20
C ALA A 49 -6.09 3.74 -2.10
N ASP A 50 -5.61 4.12 -0.91
CA ASP A 50 -4.19 4.17 -0.63
C ASP A 50 -3.67 2.75 -0.34
N ILE A 51 -2.77 2.26 -1.19
CA ILE A 51 -2.16 0.95 -1.12
C ILE A 51 -0.70 1.09 -0.66
N ALA A 52 -0.40 0.46 0.46
CA ALA A 52 0.93 0.33 1.04
C ALA A 52 1.63 -0.92 0.50
N TYR A 53 2.85 -0.77 0.01
CA TYR A 53 3.73 -1.85 -0.40
C TYR A 53 4.76 -2.12 0.70
N ILE A 54 4.68 -3.31 1.28
CA ILE A 54 5.49 -3.72 2.41
C ILE A 54 6.45 -4.81 1.95
N ARG A 55 7.73 -4.65 2.30
CA ARG A 55 8.74 -5.67 2.08
C ARG A 55 8.99 -6.44 3.39
N PRO A 56 8.66 -7.74 3.46
CA PRO A 56 8.83 -8.52 4.68
C PRO A 56 10.30 -8.68 5.06
N HIS A 57 10.60 -8.68 6.37
CA HIS A 57 11.97 -8.77 6.88
C HIS A 57 12.68 -10.09 6.54
N GLY A 58 11.93 -11.18 6.36
CA GLY A 58 12.47 -12.49 5.99
C GLY A 58 12.98 -12.58 4.54
N GLY A 59 12.83 -11.51 3.75
CA GLY A 59 12.96 -11.58 2.30
C GLY A 59 11.76 -12.31 1.67
N GLY A 60 11.39 -11.93 0.45
CA GLY A 60 10.22 -12.48 -0.21
C GLY A 60 9.55 -11.50 -1.17
N VAL A 61 8.34 -11.85 -1.58
CA VAL A 61 7.49 -11.03 -2.45
C VAL A 61 6.96 -9.83 -1.67
N GLU A 62 6.95 -8.67 -2.31
CA GLU A 62 6.35 -7.45 -1.75
C GLU A 62 4.83 -7.63 -1.59
N LEU A 63 4.34 -7.27 -0.41
CA LEU A 63 2.93 -7.39 -0.06
C LEU A 63 2.27 -6.02 -0.20
N SER A 64 1.22 -5.94 -1.01
CA SER A 64 0.35 -4.78 -1.11
C SER A 64 -0.83 -4.92 -0.16
N THR A 65 -1.04 -3.94 0.71
CA THR A 65 -2.19 -3.88 1.64
C THR A 65 -2.75 -2.47 1.68
N ALA A 66 -3.97 -2.28 2.18
CA ALA A 66 -4.50 -0.93 2.37
C ALA A 66 -3.68 -0.19 3.44
N VAL A 67 -3.40 1.09 3.25
CA VAL A 67 -2.72 1.93 4.27
C VAL A 67 -3.47 1.94 5.59
N ALA A 68 -4.79 1.77 5.57
CA ALA A 68 -5.59 1.65 6.79
C ALA A 68 -5.28 0.39 7.62
N ASN A 69 -4.64 -0.62 7.04
CA ASN A 69 -4.25 -1.86 7.71
C ASN A 69 -2.82 -1.85 8.23
N ILE A 70 -2.03 -0.80 7.94
CA ILE A 70 -0.65 -0.72 8.42
C ILE A 70 -0.59 0.03 9.75
N GLU A 71 0.13 -0.54 10.70
CA GLU A 71 0.52 0.11 11.95
C GLU A 71 2.04 0.22 12.03
N ALA A 72 2.55 1.19 12.78
CA ALA A 72 3.98 1.28 13.06
C ALA A 72 4.39 0.05 13.88
N ALA A 73 5.32 -0.74 13.37
CA ALA A 73 5.91 -1.82 14.15
C ALA A 73 6.87 -1.17 15.15
N SER A 74 6.50 -1.21 16.41
CA SER A 74 7.36 -0.75 17.51
C SER A 74 8.56 -1.71 17.55
N GLN A 75 9.75 -1.23 17.23
CA GLN A 75 11.00 -2.01 17.39
C GLN A 75 11.25 -2.37 18.84
#